data_AF-A0A1G7SMA9-F1
#
_entry.id   AF-A0A1G7SMA9-F1
#
_cell.length_a   1.000
_cell.length_b   1.000
_cell.length_c   1.000
_cell.angle_alpha   90.00
_cell.angle_beta   90.00
_cell.angle_gamma   90.00
#
_symmetry.space_group_name_H-M   'P 1'
#
loop_
_entity.id
_entity.type
_entity.pdbx_description
1 polymer ?
#
loop_
_entity_poly.entity_id
_entity_poly.type
_entity_poly.pdbx_seq_one_letter_code
_entity_poly.pdbx_strand_id
1 'polypeptide(L)'
;MEIIEEEGYYFYVLYCQDHTLYGGFTTNLNHRLKAHNAGKGAKYTRVRKRRPLNLIYAEKWSNKSLAMSAEYHFKKLNRSQKEYYLAKNGVHLINSKDYVIVDFSQYLFCNI
;
A
#
# COMPACT_ATOMS: atom_id res chain seq x y z
N MET A 1 6.60 -12.54 -12.45
CA MET A 1 6.03 -11.18 -12.35
C MET A 1 7.13 -10.31 -11.77
N GLU A 2 7.94 -9.72 -12.65
CA GLU A 2 9.08 -8.89 -12.25
C GLU A 2 8.54 -7.57 -11.72
N ILE A 3 8.61 -7.38 -10.40
CA ILE A 3 8.23 -6.12 -9.77
C ILE A 3 9.46 -5.20 -9.84
N ILE A 4 9.32 -4.18 -10.68
CA ILE A 4 10.28 -3.14 -11.05
C ILE A 4 11.04 -2.61 -9.82
N GLU A 5 12.37 -2.66 -9.88
CA GLU A 5 13.28 -2.04 -8.91
C GLU A 5 13.47 -0.54 -9.20
N GLU A 6 12.42 0.25 -9.00
CA GLU A 6 12.58 1.71 -9.06
C GLU A 6 12.72 2.31 -7.66
N GLU A 7 13.82 3.01 -7.44
CA GLU A 7 13.96 3.95 -6.33
C GLU A 7 13.05 5.16 -6.58
N GLY A 8 12.25 5.53 -5.59
CA GLY A 8 11.31 6.64 -5.69
C GLY A 8 10.76 7.02 -4.32
N TYR A 9 9.76 7.90 -4.25
CA TYR A 9 9.07 8.20 -3.00
C TYR A 9 7.66 7.61 -3.06
N TYR A 10 7.45 6.49 -2.37
CA TYR A 10 6.19 5.75 -2.47
C TYR A 10 5.38 5.85 -1.18
N PHE A 11 4.11 6.22 -1.35
CA PHE A 11 3.07 5.88 -0.41
C PHE A 11 2.48 4.53 -0.80
N TYR A 12 2.25 3.63 0.16
CA TYR A 12 1.66 2.33 -0.10
C TYR A 12 0.64 1.92 0.95
N VAL A 13 -0.28 1.06 0.55
CA VAL A 13 -1.27 0.43 1.44
C VAL A 13 -1.14 -1.09 1.36
N LEU A 14 -0.93 -1.70 2.51
CA LEU A 14 -0.99 -3.15 2.69
C LEU A 14 -2.34 -3.56 3.25
N TYR A 15 -2.84 -4.68 2.76
CA TYR A 15 -3.93 -5.41 3.35
C TYR A 15 -3.41 -6.55 4.21
N CYS A 16 -3.76 -6.51 5.50
CA CYS A 16 -3.38 -7.52 6.47
C CYS A 16 -4.45 -8.63 6.53
N GLN A 17 -4.03 -9.83 6.95
CA GLN A 17 -4.92 -10.98 7.14
C GLN A 17 -6.04 -10.73 8.18
N ASP A 18 -5.86 -9.79 9.10
CA ASP A 18 -6.90 -9.38 10.06
C ASP A 18 -7.90 -8.36 9.47
N HIS A 19 -7.92 -8.24 8.14
CA HIS A 19 -8.73 -7.31 7.35
C HIS A 19 -8.41 -5.83 7.64
N THR A 20 -7.29 -5.51 8.27
CA THR A 20 -6.85 -4.13 8.51
C THR A 20 -6.09 -3.55 7.32
N LEU A 21 -6.14 -2.22 7.19
CA LEU A 21 -5.42 -1.46 6.18
C LEU A 21 -4.24 -0.75 6.84
N TYR A 22 -3.03 -1.03 6.35
CA TYR A 22 -1.80 -0.40 6.82
C TYR A 22 -1.23 0.52 5.74
N GLY A 23 -1.27 1.82 5.99
CA GLY A 23 -0.60 2.82 5.16
C GLY A 23 0.84 3.06 5.63
N GLY A 24 1.79 3.09 4.69
CA GLY A 24 3.20 3.33 4.97
C GLY A 24 3.91 4.08 3.85
N PHE A 25 5.07 4.63 4.18
CA PHE A 25 6.01 5.20 3.21
C PHE A 25 7.25 4.31 3.03
N THR A 26 7.77 4.27 1.80
CA THR A 26 9.06 3.65 1.47
C THR A 26 9.67 4.25 0.21
N THR A 27 10.99 4.12 0.09
CA THR A 27 11.69 4.43 -1.15
C THR A 27 11.87 3.23 -2.08
N ASN A 28 11.65 2.02 -1.56
CA ASN A 28 11.76 0.77 -2.31
C ASN A 28 10.66 -0.21 -1.87
N LEU A 29 9.61 -0.31 -2.69
CA LEU A 29 8.43 -1.15 -2.41
C LEU A 29 8.77 -2.63 -2.28
N ASN A 30 9.63 -3.15 -3.16
CA ASN A 30 9.97 -4.56 -3.21
C ASN A 30 10.73 -4.98 -1.94
N HIS A 31 11.77 -4.24 -1.58
CA HIS A 31 12.54 -4.48 -0.36
C HIS A 31 11.64 -4.37 0.88
N ARG A 32 10.74 -3.38 0.92
CA ARG A 32 9.82 -3.17 2.03
C ARG A 32 8.79 -4.30 2.16
N LEU A 33 8.18 -4.74 1.06
CA LEU A 33 7.21 -5.84 1.05
C LEU A 33 7.88 -7.16 1.46
N LYS A 34 9.07 -7.45 0.91
CA LYS A 34 9.88 -8.61 1.32
C LYS A 34 10.21 -8.58 2.82
N ALA A 35 10.63 -7.42 3.34
CA ALA A 35 10.94 -7.28 4.76
C ALA A 35 9.70 -7.50 5.66
N HIS A 36 8.54 -6.94 5.30
CA HIS A 36 7.27 -7.14 6.00
C HIS A 36 6.85 -8.62 5.97
N ASN A 37 6.88 -9.24 4.79
CA ASN A 37 6.56 -10.66 4.61
C ASN A 37 7.61 -11.61 5.21
N ALA A 38 8.81 -11.14 5.53
CA ALA A 38 9.81 -11.88 6.31
C ALA A 38 9.65 -11.68 7.84
N GLY A 39 8.75 -10.80 8.29
CA GLY A 39 8.58 -10.44 9.70
C GLY A 39 9.66 -9.49 10.25
N LYS A 40 10.47 -8.89 9.37
CA LYS A 40 11.45 -7.84 9.70
C LYS A 40 10.91 -6.43 9.47
N GLY A 41 9.61 -6.31 9.23
CA GLY A 41 8.91 -5.05 8.99
C GLY A 41 8.60 -4.25 10.26
N ALA A 42 7.64 -3.34 10.15
CA ALA A 42 7.21 -2.50 11.28
C ALA A 42 6.71 -3.34 12.46
N LYS A 43 6.84 -2.82 13.69
CA LYS A 43 6.35 -3.48 14.93
C LYS A 43 4.91 -3.97 14.80
N TYR A 44 4.07 -3.21 14.09
CA TYR A 44 2.66 -3.52 13.86
C TYR A 44 2.42 -4.68 12.88
N THR A 45 3.25 -4.82 11.84
CA THR A 45 3.14 -5.85 10.78
C THR A 45 3.98 -7.09 11.07
N ARG A 46 4.82 -7.07 12.11
CA ARG A 46 5.62 -8.22 12.59
C ARG A 46 4.78 -9.37 13.16
N VAL A 47 3.54 -9.11 13.57
CA VAL A 47 2.66 -10.11 14.18
C VAL A 47 2.31 -11.20 13.16
N ARG A 48 2.65 -12.46 13.46
CA ARG A 48 2.50 -13.61 12.54
C ARG A 48 1.05 -13.81 12.06
N LYS A 49 0.05 -13.47 12.90
CA LYS A 49 -1.39 -13.52 12.59
C LYS A 49 -1.86 -12.51 11.53
N ARG A 50 -1.01 -11.57 11.11
CA ARG A 50 -1.32 -10.53 10.12
C ARG A 50 -0.69 -10.79 8.75
N ARG A 51 0.09 -11.87 8.63
CA ARG A 51 0.78 -12.31 7.42
C ARG A 51 -0.01 -13.48 6.79
N PRO A 52 -0.18 -13.54 5.47
CA PRO A 52 0.49 -12.73 4.44
C PRO A 52 -0.04 -11.30 4.37
N LEU A 53 0.86 -10.35 4.07
CA LEU A 53 0.52 -8.96 3.82
C LEU A 53 0.51 -8.75 2.30
N ASN A 54 -0.63 -8.31 1.78
CA ASN A 54 -0.81 -8.08 0.36
C ASN A 54 -0.66 -6.59 0.06
N LEU A 55 0.19 -6.23 -0.89
CA LEU A 55 0.25 -4.87 -1.41
C LEU A 55 -0.99 -4.63 -2.28
N ILE A 56 -1.86 -3.71 -1.87
CA ILE A 56 -3.13 -3.41 -2.55
C ILE A 56 -3.19 -2.01 -3.14
N TYR A 57 -2.30 -1.11 -2.74
CA TYR A 57 -2.12 0.19 -3.39
C TYR A 57 -0.66 0.67 -3.26
N ALA A 58 -0.14 1.34 -4.29
CA ALA A 58 1.08 2.12 -4.21
C ALA A 58 1.03 3.31 -5.17
N GLU A 59 1.52 4.45 -4.71
CA GLU A 59 1.56 5.71 -5.46
C GLU A 59 2.96 6.32 -5.38
N LYS A 60 3.53 6.66 -6.53
CA LYS A 60 4.86 7.29 -6.64
C LYS A 60 4.69 8.80 -6.61
N TRP A 61 5.55 9.46 -5.84
CA TRP A 61 5.61 10.91 -5.71
C TRP A 61 6.97 11.45 -6.12
N SER A 62 7.00 12.71 -6.53
CA SER A 62 8.22 13.40 -6.96
C SER A 62 9.18 13.70 -5.80
N ASN A 63 8.68 13.81 -4.57
CA ASN A 63 9.51 14.05 -3.39
C ASN A 63 8.96 13.38 -2.12
N LYS A 64 9.84 13.27 -1.12
CA LYS A 64 9.56 12.67 0.19
C LYS A 64 8.40 13.34 0.92
N SER A 65 8.35 14.67 0.91
CA SER A 65 7.36 15.44 1.67
C SER A 65 5.94 15.18 1.17
N LEU A 66 5.76 15.09 -0.16
CA LEU A 66 4.47 14.75 -0.76
C LEU A 66 4.04 13.32 -0.40
N ALA A 67 4.94 12.34 -0.52
CA ALA A 67 4.62 10.95 -0.16
C ALA A 67 4.25 10.79 1.33
N MET A 68 4.99 11.47 2.22
CA MET A 68 4.69 11.47 3.65
C MET A 68 3.40 12.22 3.98
N SER A 69 3.09 13.30 3.23
CA SER A 69 1.81 14.01 3.36
C SER A 69 0.64 13.09 2.99
N ALA A 70 0.72 12.40 1.84
CA ALA A 70 -0.28 11.43 1.43
C ALA A 70 -0.49 10.32 2.48
N GLU A 71 0.60 9.76 3.02
CA GLU A 71 0.53 8.78 4.12
C GLU A 71 -0.17 9.35 5.36
N TYR A 72 0.15 10.58 5.75
CA TYR A 72 -0.45 11.26 6.90
C TYR A 72 -1.95 11.49 6.71
N HIS A 73 -2.36 12.00 5.55
CA HIS A 73 -3.76 12.19 5.21
C HIS A 73 -4.51 10.85 5.22
N PHE A 74 -3.96 9.80 4.61
CA PHE A 74 -4.57 8.47 4.61
C PHE A 74 -4.73 7.89 6.03
N LYS A 75 -3.74 8.08 6.90
CA LYS A 75 -3.80 7.59 8.29
C LYS A 75 -4.93 8.22 9.11
N LYS A 76 -5.27 9.49 8.84
CA LYS A 76 -6.37 10.21 9.49
C LYS A 76 -7.76 9.75 9.05
N LEU A 77 -7.87 9.13 7.87
CA LEU A 77 -9.14 8.64 7.36
C LEU A 77 -9.69 7.52 8.24
N ASN A 78 -11.01 7.54 8.44
CA ASN A 78 -11.73 6.41 9.01
C ASN A 78 -11.81 5.23 8.00
N ARG A 79 -12.36 4.10 8.41
CA ARG A 79 -12.39 2.90 7.55
C ARG A 79 -13.09 3.13 6.21
N SER A 80 -14.29 3.69 6.24
CA SER A 80 -15.09 3.96 5.04
C SER A 80 -14.42 4.95 4.09
N GLN A 81 -13.77 5.98 4.64
CA GLN A 81 -13.01 6.95 3.85
C GLN A 81 -11.78 6.32 3.18
N LYS A 82 -11.09 5.39 3.85
CA LYS A 82 -9.98 4.65 3.24
C LYS A 82 -10.44 3.77 2.08
N GLU A 83 -11.55 3.08 2.26
CA GLU A 83 -12.15 2.25 1.20
C GLU A 83 -12.59 3.10 0.02
N TYR A 84 -13.20 4.26 0.27
CA TYR A 84 -13.55 5.20 -0.79
C TYR A 84 -12.32 5.74 -1.52
N TYR A 85 -11.28 6.13 -0.79
CA TYR A 85 -10.01 6.57 -1.39
C TYR A 85 -9.41 5.49 -2.28
N LEU A 86 -9.39 4.24 -1.82
CA LEU A 86 -8.89 3.09 -2.59
C LEU A 86 -9.75 2.85 -3.85
N ALA A 87 -11.07 2.85 -3.73
CA ALA A 87 -11.98 2.66 -4.85
C ALA A 87 -11.84 3.76 -5.92
N LYS A 88 -11.66 5.02 -5.50
CA LYS A 88 -11.40 6.13 -6.42
C LYS A 88 -10.09 5.96 -7.20
N ASN A 89 -9.12 5.25 -6.63
CA ASN A 89 -7.82 4.95 -7.24
C ASN A 89 -7.75 3.50 -7.79
N GLY A 90 -8.87 2.95 -8.26
CA GLY A 90 -8.91 1.67 -8.98
C GLY A 90 -8.75 0.40 -8.13
N VAL A 91 -8.78 0.52 -6.81
CA VAL A 91 -8.71 -0.61 -5.87
C VAL A 91 -10.10 -0.91 -5.33
N HIS A 92 -10.72 -1.98 -5.83
CA HIS A 92 -12.09 -2.33 -5.46
C HIS A 92 -12.15 -3.55 -4.56
N LEU A 93 -13.05 -3.49 -3.59
CA LEU A 93 -13.48 -4.65 -2.81
C LEU A 93 -14.27 -5.59 -3.73
N ILE A 94 -13.87 -6.85 -3.78
CA ILE A 94 -14.61 -7.90 -4.50
C ILE A 94 -15.64 -8.54 -3.58
N ASN A 95 -15.28 -8.68 -2.30
CA ASN A 95 -16.06 -9.28 -1.23
C ASN A 95 -15.89 -8.47 0.06
N SER A 96 -16.66 -8.80 1.11
CA SER A 96 -16.52 -8.20 2.44
C SER A 96 -15.14 -8.41 3.11
N LYS A 97 -14.22 -9.14 2.46
CA LYS A 97 -12.89 -9.53 2.98
C LYS A 97 -11.76 -9.56 1.95
N ASP A 98 -12.01 -9.24 0.67
CA ASP A 98 -11.00 -9.33 -0.39
C ASP A 98 -11.01 -8.07 -1.26
N TYR A 99 -9.83 -7.57 -1.62
CA TYR A 99 -9.62 -6.50 -2.60
C TYR A 99 -9.02 -7.11 -3.88
N VAL A 100 -9.49 -6.72 -5.07
CA VAL A 100 -8.64 -6.79 -6.27
C VAL A 100 -8.21 -5.42 -6.72
N ILE A 101 -6.99 -5.40 -7.23
CA ILE A 101 -6.48 -4.33 -8.06
C ILE A 101 -7.18 -4.47 -9.40
N VAL A 102 -8.08 -3.54 -9.72
CA VAL A 102 -8.86 -3.59 -10.97
C VAL A 102 -8.12 -2.85 -12.09
N ASP A 103 -7.17 -1.98 -11.72
CA ASP A 103 -6.35 -1.25 -12.67
C ASP A 103 -4.87 -1.21 -12.25
N PHE A 104 -4.04 -2.02 -12.92
CA PHE A 104 -2.59 -2.00 -12.77
C PHE A 104 -1.93 -0.81 -13.48
N SER A 105 -2.66 -0.08 -14.34
CA SER A 105 -2.10 1.10 -15.04
C SER A 105 -1.84 2.26 -14.07
N GLN A 106 -2.61 2.39 -12.99
CA GLN A 106 -2.37 3.43 -11.98
C GLN A 106 -1.18 3.13 -11.03
N TYR A 107 -0.67 1.90 -11.02
CA TYR A 107 0.54 1.54 -10.28
C TYR A 107 1.84 1.92 -10.99
N LEU A 108 1.78 2.07 -12.31
CA LEU A 108 2.97 2.25 -13.15
C LEU A 108 2.98 3.57 -13.92
N PHE A 109 1.85 4.30 -13.98
CA PHE A 109 1.73 5.50 -14.80
C PHE A 109 1.35 6.73 -13.95
N CYS A 110 2.26 7.18 -13.09
CA CYS A 110 2.68 8.58 -13.17
C CYS A 110 3.82 8.63 -14.21
N ASN A 111 3.50 8.30 -15.46
CA ASN A 111 4.39 8.59 -16.57
C ASN A 111 3.99 9.96 -17.11
N ILE A 112 4.93 10.88 -16.92
CA ILE A 112 5.03 12.25 -17.48
C ILE A 112 4.30 13.32 -16.66
#